data_AF-A0A7J9I098-F1
#
_entry.id   AF-A0A7J9I098-F1
#
_cell.length_a   1.000
_cell.length_b   1.000
_cell.length_c   1.000
_cell.angle_alpha   90.00
_cell.angle_beta   90.00
_cell.angle_gamma   90.00
#
_symmetry.space_group_name_H-M   'P 1'
#
loop_
_entity.id
_entity.type
_entity.pdbx_description
1 polymer ?
#
loop_
_entity_poly.entity_id
_entity_poly.type
_entity_poly.pdbx_seq_one_letter_code
_entity_poly.pdbx_strand_id
1 'polypeptide(L)' 'MDYPDNPPSVRFQTRINMTCVNPETKVVEPSLFPMLGNWRREHTMEDILTQLKKEMMSPQNRKLTQPPE' A
#
# COMPACT_ATOMS: atom_id res chain seq x y z
N MET A 1 0.05 -20.49 1.79
CA MET A 1 0.64 -19.33 1.08
C MET A 1 -0.01 -19.40 -0.27
N ASP A 2 -1.16 -18.74 -0.37
CA ASP A 2 -2.14 -19.05 -1.41
C ASP A 2 -2.08 -18.00 -2.52
N TYR A 3 -0.90 -17.38 -2.67
CA TYR A 3 -0.62 -16.45 -3.75
C TYR A 3 -0.50 -17.22 -5.06
N PRO A 4 -1.08 -16.74 -6.17
CA PRO A 4 -1.76 -15.45 -6.32
C PRO A 4 -3.29 -15.48 -6.10
N ASP A 5 -3.88 -16.57 -5.63
CA ASP A 5 -5.34 -16.66 -5.42
C ASP A 5 -5.82 -15.72 -4.30
N ASN A 6 -4.97 -15.46 -3.29
CA ASN A 6 -5.18 -14.44 -2.26
C ASN A 6 -4.10 -13.33 -2.32
N PRO A 7 -4.43 -12.08 -1.92
CA PRO A 7 -3.46 -11.00 -1.91
C PRO A 7 -2.34 -11.27 -0.90
N PRO A 8 -1.11 -10.80 -1.17
CA PRO A 8 -0.05 -10.80 -0.17
C PRO A 8 -0.33 -9.73 0.91
N SER A 9 0.20 -9.94 2.11
CA SER A 9 0.31 -8.86 3.10
C SER A 9 1.48 -7.94 2.75
N VAL A 10 1.27 -6.63 2.80
CA VAL A 10 2.27 -5.62 2.42
C VAL A 10 2.56 -4.71 3.60
N ARG A 11 3.84 -4.44 3.87
CA ARG A 11 4.29 -3.57 4.95
C ARG A 11 5.51 -2.78 4.51
N PHE A 12 5.54 -1.49 4.83
CA PHE A 12 6.71 -0.65 4.63
C PHE A 12 7.79 -0.94 5.69
N GLN A 13 9.06 -1.00 5.25
CA GLN A 13 10.19 -1.08 6.19
C GLN A 13 10.46 0.28 6.83
N THR A 14 10.49 1.34 6.01
CA THR A 14 10.64 2.73 6.44
C THR A 14 9.32 3.28 6.99
N ARG A 15 9.38 4.30 7.84
CA ARG A 15 8.17 5.03 8.24
C ARG A 15 7.71 5.88 7.06
N ILE A 16 6.41 5.93 6.83
CA ILE A 16 5.80 6.72 5.77
C ILE A 16 4.43 7.18 6.23
N ASN A 17 4.10 8.43 5.96
CA ASN A 17 2.77 8.97 6.19
C ASN A 17 1.98 8.86 4.87
N MET A 18 1.09 7.89 4.78
CA MET A 18 0.18 7.65 3.66
C MET A 18 -1.18 7.19 4.19
N THR A 19 -2.27 7.63 3.57
CA THR A 19 -3.64 7.33 3.99
C THR A 19 -3.96 5.84 4.04
N CYS A 20 -3.33 5.02 3.20
CA CYS A 20 -3.54 3.58 3.16
C CYS A 20 -2.55 2.77 4.02
N VAL A 21 -1.69 3.43 4.80
CA VAL A 21 -0.68 2.78 5.63
C VAL A 21 -0.95 3.06 7.10
N ASN A 22 -0.99 2.01 7.90
CA ASN A 22 -1.10 2.12 9.34
C ASN A 22 0.19 2.74 9.92
N PRO A 23 0.12 3.88 10.65
CA PRO A 23 1.32 4.58 11.10
C PRO A 23 2.11 3.82 12.17
N GLU A 24 1.47 2.92 12.92
CA GLU A 24 2.12 2.14 13.98
C GLU A 24 2.75 0.86 13.42
N THR A 25 1.98 0.10 12.64
CA THR A 25 2.41 -1.23 12.14
C THR A 25 3.10 -1.16 10.78
N LYS A 26 2.98 -0.03 10.07
CA LYS A 26 3.44 0.19 8.68
C LYS A 26 2.77 -0.72 7.64
N VAL A 27 1.71 -1.43 8.03
CA VAL A 27 0.97 -2.34 7.15
C VAL A 27 0.08 -1.53 6.21
N VAL A 28 0.00 -1.95 4.95
CA VAL A 28 -0.95 -1.40 3.99
C VAL A 28 -2.32 -2.00 4.28
N GLU A 29 -3.29 -1.16 4.61
CA GLU A 29 -4.63 -1.57 5.00
C GLU A 29 -5.47 -1.92 3.74
N PRO A 30 -5.91 -3.17 3.54
CA PRO A 30 -6.66 -3.56 2.33
C PRO A 30 -7.96 -2.79 2.13
N SER A 31 -8.59 -2.35 3.22
CA SER A 31 -9.81 -1.51 3.19
C SER A 31 -9.56 -0.10 2.65
N LEU A 32 -8.32 0.40 2.74
CA LEU A 32 -7.90 1.72 2.29
C LEU A 32 -7.09 1.68 0.99
N PHE A 33 -6.76 0.48 0.51
CA PHE A 33 -6.00 0.24 -0.71
C PHE A 33 -6.75 -0.73 -1.63
N PRO A 34 -7.60 -0.22 -2.55
CA PRO A 34 -8.52 -1.04 -3.35
C PRO A 34 -7.88 -2.19 -4.13
N MET A 35 -6.59 -2.08 -4.47
CA MET A 35 -5.83 -3.13 -5.14
C MET A 35 -5.69 -4.40 -4.29
N LEU A 36 -5.53 -4.27 -2.97
CA LEU A 36 -5.52 -5.41 -2.05
C LEU A 36 -6.95 -5.80 -1.64
N GLY A 37 -7.85 -4.81 -1.45
CA GLY A 37 -9.25 -5.08 -1.08
C GLY A 37 -10.07 -5.80 -2.16
N ASN A 38 -9.77 -5.57 -3.44
CA ASN A 38 -10.40 -6.21 -4.60
C ASN A 38 -9.38 -7.03 -5.39
N TRP A 39 -8.56 -7.81 -4.68
CA TRP A 39 -7.51 -8.61 -5.28
C TRP A 39 -8.05 -9.54 -6.36
N ARG A 40 -7.29 -9.66 -7.45
CA ARG A 40 -7.54 -10.59 -8.54
C ARG A 40 -6.25 -11.36 -8.79
N ARG A 41 -6.38 -12.61 -9.21
CA ARG A 41 -5.25 -13.53 -9.45
C ARG A 41 -4.26 -13.00 -10.48
N GLU A 42 -4.71 -12.14 -11.39
CA GLU A 42 -3.88 -11.54 -12.43
C GLU A 42 -3.02 -10.38 -11.91
N HIS A 43 -3.33 -9.82 -10.73
CA HIS A 43 -2.50 -8.80 -10.12
C HIS A 43 -1.16 -9.40 -9.67
N THR A 44 -0.12 -8.58 -9.77
CA THR A 44 1.25 -8.93 -9.44
C THR A 44 1.80 -8.02 -8.34
N MET A 45 2.96 -8.39 -7.79
CA MET A 45 3.71 -7.52 -6.88
C MET A 45 4.12 -6.19 -7.56
N GLU A 46 4.39 -6.20 -8.87
CA GLU A 46 4.68 -4.99 -9.63
C GLU A 46 3.49 -4.04 -9.64
N ASP A 47 2.28 -4.57 -9.81
CA ASP A 47 1.07 -3.76 -9.79
C ASP A 47 0.85 -3.09 -8.43
N ILE A 48 1.08 -3.84 -7.34
CA ILE A 48 1.02 -3.32 -5.96
C ILE A 48 1.98 -2.13 -5.80
N LEU A 49 3.24 -2.30 -6.18
CA LEU A 49 4.27 -1.25 -6.06
C LEU A 49 3.94 -0.03 -6.92
N THR A 50 3.45 -0.26 -8.14
CA THR A 50 3.03 0.80 -9.06
C THR A 50 1.85 1.60 -8.51
N GLN A 51 0.87 0.92 -7.92
CA GLN A 51 -0.28 1.57 -7.32
C GLN A 51 0.08 2.30 -6.02
N LEU A 52 0.98 1.75 -5.19
CA LEU A 52 1.51 2.48 -4.02
C LEU A 52 2.24 3.76 -4.43
N LYS A 53 3.03 3.73 -5.52
CA LYS A 53 3.66 4.93 -6.06
C LYS A 53 2.63 5.98 -6.51
N LYS A 54 1.52 5.56 -7.14
CA LYS A 54 0.42 6.46 -7.48
C LYS A 54 -0.23 7.06 -6.24
N GLU A 55 -0.44 6.25 -5.20
CA GLU A 55 -0.96 6.73 -3.92
C GLU A 55 -0.05 7.78 -3.28
N MET A 56 1.27 7.61 -3.31
CA MET A 56 2.22 8.63 -2.80
C MET A 56 2.04 9.99 -3.51
N MET A 57 1.71 9.96 -4.80
CA MET A 57 1.49 11.17 -5.61
C MET A 57 0.07 11.73 -5.52
N SER A 58 -0.86 11.03 -4.86
CA SER A 58 -2.25 11.45 -4.74
C SER A 58 -2.34 12.80 -4.01
N PRO A 59 -3.32 13.67 -4.33
CA PRO A 59 -3.47 14.97 -3.67
C PRO A 59 -3.58 14.90 -2.15
N GLN A 60 -4.11 13.79 -1.62
CA GLN A 60 -4.26 13.54 -0.19
C GLN A 60 -2.93 13.19 0.47
N ASN A 61 -2.09 12.37 -0.18
CA ASN A 61 -0.82 11.89 0.39
C ASN A 61 0.35 12.84 0.12
N ARG A 62 0.41 13.48 -1.06
CA ARG A 62 1.53 14.38 -1.42
C ARG A 62 1.67 15.60 -0.52
N LYS A 63 0.60 15.93 0.23
CA LYS A 63 0.57 17.05 1.19
C LYS A 63 0.92 16.62 2.62
N LEU A 64 1.03 15.31 2.89
CA LEU A 64 1.36 14.81 4.22
C LEU A 64 2.84 15.03 4.50
N THR A 65 3.13 15.68 5.63
CA THR A 65 4.49 15.80 6.16
C THR A 65 5.05 14.41 6.43
N GLN A 66 6.21 14.09 5.85
CA GLN A 66 6.86 12.80 6.06
C GLN A 66 7.74 12.81 7.32
N PRO A 67 7.92 11.65 7.98
CA PRO A 67 8.89 11.53 9.06
C PRO A 67 10.33 11.74 8.52
N PRO A 68 11.29 12.14 9.38
CA PRO A 68 12.71 12.11 9.03
C PRO A 68 13.14 10.69 8.63
N GLU A 69 14.14 10.60 7.75
CA GLU A 69 14.73 9.35 7.29
C GLU A 69 15.51 8.62 8.40
#